data_AF-A0AB39TLR9-F1
#
_entry.id   AF-A0AB39TLR9-F1
#
_cell.length_a   1.000
_cell.length_b   1.000
_cell.length_c   1.000
_cell.angle_alpha   90.00
_cell.angle_beta   90.00
_cell.angle_gamma   90.00
#
_symmetry.space_group_name_H-M   'P 1'
#
loop_
_entity.id
_entity.type
_entity.pdbx_description
1 polymer ?
#
loop_
_entity_poly.entity_id
_entity_poly.type
_entity_poly.pdbx_seq_one_letter_code
_entity_poly.pdbx_strand_id
1 'polypeptide(L)'
;MSTGGSGIPRLQDLAYIEVAAQAVAEGRTFDEIRCALVGQAAKVARESDTDGSFDERKWDRRRADGKRHVHNTVDVLKELMRLGWVERHILPSTPNSAYAHSDVTFRLTENGVEWTALVRSDRLAAYNVLIGVLLDAHPQFEGFLRLVGARPDRLSTHFTIPLLKFDNRTHHSHQDFLGDFVDYAVDAATQGSLGWSAAREVIDHGVRGYVGRAEQRLSARERVMSRKLFITTCEEAMVRVAFSAAGCNLDYISHELLRRWTRFLGLTNFSYYAPGPPALRFWATSEVSGRGGDVTIRRSVGREARQAALEALPQIWLRQRGDAASDMYLPVWRLRAAVCWHQRISDDEFDAAILGALRGDYPGLGFRVHLDQATHGATPPSTRPLVMSAQGGMPRVFNIIRVDPTHQNEEAHN
;
A
#
# COMPACT_ATOMS: atom_id res chain seq x y z
N MET A 1 16.80 26.55 -5.20
CA MET A 1 15.75 25.63 -5.67
C MET A 1 14.63 25.63 -4.65
N SER A 2 13.38 25.85 -5.07
CA SER A 2 12.27 25.97 -4.12
C SER A 2 11.95 24.62 -3.48
N THR A 3 11.77 24.62 -2.17
CA THR A 3 11.11 23.56 -1.39
C THR A 3 9.58 23.60 -1.58
N GLY A 4 9.08 24.35 -2.57
CA GLY A 4 7.68 24.75 -2.71
C GLY A 4 6.79 23.81 -3.53
N GLY A 5 7.19 22.56 -3.73
CA GLY A 5 6.29 21.58 -4.34
C GLY A 5 5.23 21.15 -3.32
N SER A 6 3.95 21.41 -3.60
CA SER A 6 2.82 20.97 -2.75
C SER A 6 2.46 19.48 -2.91
N GLY A 7 3.27 18.72 -3.66
CA GLY A 7 3.02 17.32 -3.96
C GLY A 7 3.59 16.36 -2.93
N ILE A 8 3.16 15.10 -3.00
CA ILE A 8 3.75 13.99 -2.23
C ILE A 8 5.21 13.77 -2.70
N PRO A 9 6.19 13.76 -1.79
CA PRO A 9 7.59 13.56 -2.13
C PRO A 9 7.77 12.11 -2.58
N ARG A 10 8.71 11.86 -3.51
CA ARG A 10 8.86 10.55 -4.16
C ARG A 10 9.59 9.52 -3.29
N LEU A 11 9.21 9.41 -2.01
CA LEU A 11 9.80 8.50 -1.04
C LEU A 11 9.06 7.16 -1.04
N GLN A 12 9.69 6.14 -1.62
CA GLN A 12 9.10 4.80 -1.74
C GLN A 12 8.83 4.11 -0.39
N ASP A 13 9.58 4.47 0.65
CA ASP A 13 9.44 3.99 2.03
C ASP A 13 9.31 5.20 2.96
N LEU A 14 8.24 5.23 3.75
CA LEU A 14 7.99 6.31 4.70
C LEU A 14 9.01 6.30 5.86
N ALA A 15 9.58 5.13 6.19
CA ALA A 15 10.60 5.00 7.23
C ALA A 15 11.90 5.75 6.88
N TYR A 16 12.08 6.19 5.62
CA TYR A 16 13.19 7.08 5.28
C TYR A 16 13.15 8.39 6.06
N ILE A 17 11.97 8.90 6.42
CA ILE A 17 11.83 10.11 7.25
C ILE A 17 12.47 9.88 8.62
N GLU A 18 12.14 8.75 9.26
CA GLU A 18 12.73 8.33 10.54
C GLU A 18 14.25 8.18 10.47
N VAL A 19 14.72 7.42 9.47
CA VAL A 19 16.16 7.13 9.30
C VAL A 19 16.96 8.41 9.04
N ALA A 20 16.47 9.29 8.16
CA ALA A 20 17.15 10.54 7.86
C ALA A 20 17.14 11.50 9.05
N ALA A 21 16.02 11.65 9.75
CA ALA A 21 15.94 12.53 10.91
C ALA A 21 16.87 12.07 12.05
N GLN A 22 16.92 10.76 12.33
CA GLN A 22 17.87 10.21 13.32
C GLN A 22 19.33 10.43 12.90
N ALA A 23 19.66 10.21 11.62
CA ALA A 23 21.00 10.45 11.10
C ALA A 23 21.39 11.94 11.22
N VAL A 24 20.47 12.87 10.96
CA VAL A 24 20.69 14.31 11.19
C VAL A 24 20.88 14.60 12.69
N ALA A 25 20.10 13.98 13.56
CA ALA A 25 20.25 14.11 15.02
C ALA A 25 21.64 13.67 15.51
N GLU A 26 22.23 12.68 14.85
CA GLU A 26 23.56 12.14 15.12
C GLU A 26 24.69 12.96 14.47
N GLY A 27 24.36 14.04 13.75
CA GLY A 27 25.35 14.88 13.07
C GLY A 27 25.97 14.22 11.84
N ARG A 28 25.32 13.21 11.26
CA ARG A 28 25.83 12.52 10.07
C ARG A 28 25.88 13.44 8.85
N THR A 29 26.85 13.17 7.98
CA THR A 29 27.00 13.89 6.71
C THR A 29 25.95 13.45 5.69
N PHE A 30 25.81 14.20 4.59
CA PHE A 30 24.92 13.85 3.49
C PHE A 30 25.18 12.43 2.94
N ASP A 31 26.44 12.03 2.75
CA ASP A 31 26.76 10.69 2.24
C ASP A 31 26.45 9.58 3.26
N GLU A 32 26.66 9.85 4.54
CA GLU A 32 26.31 8.92 5.62
C GLU A 32 24.79 8.73 5.76
N ILE A 33 24.01 9.82 5.62
CA ILE A 33 22.54 9.75 5.54
C ILE A 33 22.13 8.90 4.33
N ARG A 34 22.71 9.16 3.15
CA ARG A 34 22.47 8.34 1.94
C ARG A 34 22.76 6.86 2.19
N CYS A 35 23.88 6.54 2.81
CA CYS A 35 24.24 5.17 3.17
C CYS A 35 23.23 4.53 4.15
N ALA A 36 22.72 5.30 5.12
CA ALA A 36 21.68 4.84 6.04
C ALA A 36 20.37 4.50 5.29
N LEU A 37 19.97 5.32 4.32
CA LEU A 37 18.81 5.03 3.46
C LEU A 37 19.01 3.78 2.60
N VAL A 38 20.23 3.56 2.07
CA VAL A 38 20.57 2.30 1.37
C VAL A 38 20.44 1.11 2.31
N GLY A 39 20.89 1.25 3.56
CA GLY A 39 20.74 0.23 4.61
C GLY A 39 19.28 -0.11 4.89
N GLN A 40 18.43 0.90 5.03
CA GLN A 40 16.98 0.71 5.23
C GLN A 40 16.33 0.03 4.01
N ALA A 41 16.68 0.45 2.80
CA ALA A 41 16.19 -0.19 1.57
C ALA A 41 16.59 -1.68 1.48
N ALA A 42 17.83 -2.00 1.90
CA ALA A 42 18.30 -3.37 1.98
C ALA A 42 17.53 -4.19 3.04
N LYS A 43 17.26 -3.60 4.21
CA LYS A 43 16.45 -4.22 5.26
C LYS A 43 15.05 -4.59 4.76
N VAL A 44 14.35 -3.64 4.15
CA VAL A 44 12.99 -3.88 3.59
C VAL A 44 13.02 -4.97 2.51
N ALA A 45 14.02 -4.95 1.64
CA ALA A 45 14.17 -5.97 0.60
C ALA A 45 14.44 -7.36 1.18
N ARG A 46 15.20 -7.46 2.28
CA ARG A 46 15.44 -8.73 2.99
C ARG A 46 14.18 -9.24 3.68
N GLU A 47 13.45 -8.35 4.36
CA GLU A 47 12.20 -8.71 5.06
C GLU A 47 11.08 -9.14 4.11
N SER A 48 11.12 -8.64 2.87
CA SER A 48 10.16 -8.99 1.81
C SER A 48 10.60 -10.19 0.96
N ASP A 49 11.81 -10.72 1.18
CA ASP A 49 12.33 -11.85 0.44
C ASP A 49 11.73 -13.15 0.97
N THR A 50 10.88 -13.77 0.15
CA THR A 50 10.22 -15.04 0.47
C THR A 50 10.75 -16.20 -0.35
N ASP A 51 11.62 -15.96 -1.31
CA ASP A 51 12.16 -16.97 -2.23
C ASP A 51 13.69 -17.13 -2.15
N GLY A 52 14.35 -16.36 -1.27
CA GLY A 52 15.80 -16.41 -1.08
C GLY A 52 16.57 -15.64 -2.15
N SER A 53 15.91 -14.74 -2.89
CA SER A 53 16.52 -13.94 -3.96
C SER A 53 17.31 -12.72 -3.46
N PHE A 54 17.35 -12.48 -2.15
CA PHE A 54 18.09 -11.37 -1.56
C PHE A 54 19.61 -11.51 -1.77
N ASP A 55 20.21 -10.55 -2.49
CA ASP A 55 21.64 -10.48 -2.77
C ASP A 55 22.31 -9.36 -1.95
N GLU A 56 23.10 -9.74 -0.94
CA GLU A 56 23.88 -8.81 -0.11
C GLU A 56 24.89 -7.99 -0.92
N ARG A 57 25.58 -8.61 -1.87
CA ARG A 57 26.63 -7.96 -2.68
C ARG A 57 26.05 -6.86 -3.56
N LYS A 58 24.81 -7.03 -4.03
CA LYS A 58 24.09 -5.96 -4.75
C LYS A 58 23.88 -4.72 -3.88
N TRP A 59 23.57 -4.88 -2.60
CA TRP A 59 23.36 -3.76 -1.69
C TRP A 59 24.66 -3.09 -1.25
N ASP A 60 25.73 -3.86 -1.07
CA ASP A 60 27.05 -3.30 -0.79
C ASP A 60 27.56 -2.44 -1.95
N ARG A 61 27.38 -2.90 -3.20
CA ARG A 61 27.67 -2.10 -4.40
C ARG A 61 26.86 -0.81 -4.45
N ARG A 62 25.58 -0.84 -4.06
CA ARG A 62 24.73 0.36 -3.99
C ARG A 62 25.16 1.32 -2.89
N ARG A 63 25.69 0.82 -1.77
CA ARG A 63 26.21 1.63 -0.68
C ARG A 63 27.47 2.37 -1.11
N ALA A 64 28.40 1.67 -1.77
CA ALA A 64 29.65 2.23 -2.29
C ALA A 64 29.44 3.22 -3.46
N ASP A 65 28.36 3.09 -4.23
CA ASP A 65 28.04 4.01 -5.32
C ASP A 65 27.44 5.32 -4.80
N GLY A 66 28.28 6.37 -4.70
CA GLY A 66 27.90 7.71 -4.25
C GLY A 66 26.80 8.41 -5.08
N LYS A 67 26.45 7.89 -6.26
CA LYS A 67 25.35 8.42 -7.09
C LYS A 67 24.01 7.73 -6.80
N ARG A 68 24.03 6.53 -6.21
CA ARG A 68 22.80 5.77 -5.89
C ARG A 68 22.14 6.33 -4.64
N HIS A 69 20.81 6.40 -4.67
CA HIS A 69 19.96 6.95 -3.62
C HIS A 69 20.12 8.45 -3.35
N VAL A 70 20.94 9.20 -4.12
CA VAL A 70 21.03 10.67 -3.98
C VAL A 70 19.66 11.33 -4.08
N HIS A 71 18.83 10.92 -5.05
CA HIS A 71 17.47 11.47 -5.17
C HIS A 71 16.60 11.18 -3.94
N ASN A 72 16.66 9.98 -3.38
CA ASN A 72 15.95 9.64 -2.15
C ASN A 72 16.44 10.47 -0.97
N THR A 73 17.76 10.66 -0.82
CA THR A 73 18.36 11.51 0.22
C THR A 73 17.92 12.96 0.08
N VAL A 74 17.95 13.51 -1.13
CA VAL A 74 17.50 14.89 -1.40
C VAL A 74 16.02 15.03 -1.11
N ASP A 75 15.18 14.11 -1.59
CA ASP A 75 13.74 14.18 -1.40
C ASP A 75 13.36 14.07 0.07
N VAL A 76 14.03 13.21 0.86
CA VAL A 76 13.72 13.08 2.29
C VAL A 76 14.22 14.28 3.08
N LEU A 77 15.39 14.83 2.77
CA LEU A 77 15.87 16.05 3.44
C LEU A 77 15.00 17.26 3.09
N LYS A 78 14.55 17.40 1.84
CA LYS A 78 13.55 18.42 1.46
C LYS A 78 12.26 18.24 2.25
N GLU A 79 11.83 16.99 2.43
CA GLU A 79 10.63 16.70 3.19
C GLU A 79 10.80 17.07 4.66
N LEU A 80 11.90 16.67 5.31
CA LEU A 80 12.20 17.08 6.69
C LEU A 80 12.27 18.60 6.86
N MET A 81 12.81 19.32 5.87
CA MET A 81 12.80 20.80 5.85
C MET A 81 11.39 21.37 5.67
N ARG A 82 10.53 20.73 4.87
CA ARG A 82 9.14 21.13 4.68
C ARG A 82 8.30 20.89 5.94
N LEU A 83 8.48 19.76 6.60
CA LEU A 83 7.85 19.44 7.88
C LEU A 83 8.38 20.31 9.04
N GLY A 84 9.42 21.10 8.79
CA GLY A 84 10.01 22.00 9.77
C GLY A 84 10.82 21.26 10.85
N TRP A 85 11.33 20.07 10.56
CA TRP A 85 12.16 19.26 11.46
C TRP A 85 13.66 19.42 11.21
N VAL A 86 14.05 19.87 10.01
CA VAL A 86 15.44 20.18 9.65
C VAL A 86 15.53 21.62 9.15
N GLU A 87 16.58 22.33 9.54
CA GLU A 87 16.84 23.69 9.05
C GLU A 87 16.98 23.73 7.52
N ARG A 88 16.53 24.82 6.89
CA ARG A 88 16.64 24.96 5.44
C ARG A 88 18.11 24.95 5.02
N HIS A 89 18.44 24.09 4.06
CA HIS A 89 19.81 23.97 3.53
C HIS A 89 19.79 23.78 2.01
N ILE A 90 20.89 24.15 1.35
CA ILE A 90 21.10 23.87 -0.08
C ILE A 90 21.40 22.37 -0.23
N LEU A 91 20.68 21.71 -1.13
CA LEU A 91 20.83 20.29 -1.45
C LEU A 91 21.34 20.11 -2.89
N PRO A 92 22.05 19.02 -3.21
CA PRO A 92 22.51 18.77 -4.56
C PRO A 92 21.33 18.70 -5.55
N SER A 93 21.48 19.33 -6.71
CA SER A 93 20.47 19.33 -7.77
C SER A 93 20.46 18.04 -8.58
N THR A 94 21.61 17.37 -8.66
CA THR A 94 21.77 16.13 -9.43
C THR A 94 22.68 15.13 -8.71
N PRO A 95 22.62 13.83 -9.05
CA PRO A 95 23.58 12.85 -8.55
C PRO A 95 25.03 13.20 -8.89
N ASN A 96 25.28 13.90 -10.00
CA ASN A 96 26.63 14.29 -10.40
C ASN A 96 27.20 15.43 -9.55
N SER A 97 26.37 16.25 -8.92
CA SER A 97 26.82 17.32 -8.02
C SER A 97 26.91 16.87 -6.56
N ALA A 98 26.51 15.64 -6.23
CA ALA A 98 26.44 15.16 -4.85
C ALA A 98 27.79 15.13 -4.12
N TYR A 99 28.89 14.93 -4.86
CA TYR A 99 30.25 14.91 -4.27
C TYR A 99 30.60 16.26 -3.60
N ALA A 100 30.09 17.38 -4.10
CA ALA A 100 30.32 18.70 -3.51
C ALA A 100 29.58 18.90 -2.18
N HIS A 101 28.68 17.98 -1.83
CA HIS A 101 27.87 18.01 -0.62
C HIS A 101 28.13 16.81 0.28
N SER A 102 29.07 15.91 -0.04
CA SER A 102 29.23 14.63 0.68
C SER A 102 29.41 14.81 2.18
N ASP A 103 30.18 15.82 2.57
CA ASP A 103 30.60 16.07 3.95
C ASP A 103 29.73 17.11 4.67
N VAL A 104 28.68 17.60 4.00
CA VAL A 104 27.73 18.57 4.56
C VAL A 104 26.88 17.90 5.63
N THR A 105 26.82 18.50 6.82
CA THR A 105 25.92 18.11 7.91
C THR A 105 24.69 19.01 7.94
N PHE A 106 23.62 18.53 8.59
CA PHE A 106 22.36 19.24 8.74
C PHE A 106 22.03 19.40 10.22
N ARG A 107 21.14 20.35 10.54
CA ARG A 107 20.71 20.61 11.92
C ARG A 107 19.22 20.39 12.05
N LEU A 108 18.82 19.74 13.14
CA LEU A 108 17.43 19.67 13.54
C LEU A 108 16.96 21.03 14.07
N THR A 109 15.69 21.33 13.82
CA THR A 109 14.97 22.38 14.56
C THR A 109 14.53 21.84 15.93
N GLU A 110 13.97 22.68 16.79
CA GLU A 110 13.37 22.26 18.07
C GLU A 110 12.33 21.14 17.87
N ASN A 111 11.38 21.32 16.95
CA ASN A 111 10.39 20.28 16.59
C ASN A 111 11.03 18.99 16.10
N GLY A 112 12.15 19.08 15.36
CA GLY A 112 12.89 17.91 14.91
C GLY A 112 13.59 17.17 16.05
N VAL A 113 14.13 17.90 17.02
CA VAL A 113 14.73 17.33 18.24
C VAL A 113 13.67 16.60 19.06
N GLU A 114 12.51 17.22 19.30
CA GLU A 114 11.40 16.61 20.01
C GLU A 114 10.90 15.34 19.31
N TRP A 115 10.68 15.40 18.00
CA TRP A 115 10.19 14.25 17.25
C TRP A 115 11.21 13.10 17.23
N THR A 116 12.50 13.38 17.03
CA THR A 116 13.53 12.33 17.05
C THR A 116 13.75 11.74 18.44
N ALA A 117 13.57 12.52 19.51
CA ALA A 117 13.53 12.00 20.87
C ALA A 117 12.31 11.08 21.07
N LEU A 118 11.14 11.48 20.57
CA LEU A 118 9.91 10.69 20.63
C LEU A 118 10.04 9.38 19.87
N VAL A 119 10.68 9.35 18.69
CA VAL A 119 10.93 8.11 17.95
C VAL A 119 11.70 7.09 18.81
N ARG A 120 12.67 7.55 19.61
CA ARG A 120 13.51 6.68 20.45
C ARG A 120 12.76 6.15 21.67
N SER A 121 11.84 6.91 22.24
CA SER A 121 11.10 6.54 23.46
C SER A 121 9.76 5.87 23.18
N ASP A 122 8.99 6.40 22.22
CA ASP A 122 7.69 5.91 21.78
C ASP A 122 7.51 6.13 20.28
N ARG A 123 7.98 5.14 19.51
CA ARG A 123 7.90 5.15 18.04
C ARG A 123 6.46 5.28 17.56
N LEU A 124 5.49 4.66 18.22
CA LEU A 124 4.08 4.75 17.79
C LEU A 124 3.55 6.18 17.93
N ALA A 125 3.81 6.83 19.06
CA ALA A 125 3.45 8.23 19.26
C ALA A 125 4.13 9.14 18.22
N ALA A 126 5.41 8.91 17.91
CA ALA A 126 6.12 9.68 16.88
C ALA A 126 5.46 9.56 15.48
N TYR A 127 5.02 8.36 15.09
CA TYR A 127 4.30 8.18 13.83
C TYR A 127 2.90 8.80 13.84
N ASN A 128 2.23 8.87 14.99
CA ASN A 128 0.99 9.63 15.10
C ASN A 128 1.24 11.13 14.87
N VAL A 129 2.29 11.71 15.47
CA VAL A 129 2.71 13.11 15.20
C VAL A 129 3.02 13.31 13.72
N LEU A 130 3.76 12.38 13.09
CA LEU A 130 4.06 12.45 11.66
C LEU A 130 2.78 12.51 10.81
N ILE A 131 1.75 11.71 11.13
CA ILE A 131 0.47 11.75 10.41
C ILE A 131 -0.18 13.14 10.50
N GLY A 132 -0.16 13.75 11.68
CA GLY A 132 -0.68 15.10 11.90
C GLY A 132 0.04 16.15 11.05
N VAL A 133 1.37 16.12 11.04
CA VAL A 133 2.17 17.05 10.23
C VAL A 133 2.01 16.78 8.72
N LEU A 134 1.87 15.51 8.31
CA LEU A 134 1.59 15.16 6.91
C LEU A 134 0.22 15.68 6.44
N LEU A 135 -0.80 15.67 7.31
CA LEU A 135 -2.11 16.26 7.00
C LEU A 135 -2.01 17.77 6.73
N ASP A 136 -1.16 18.49 7.47
CA ASP A 136 -0.96 19.92 7.28
C ASP A 136 -0.10 20.24 6.05
N ALA A 137 0.97 19.48 5.84
CA ALA A 137 1.93 19.76 4.78
C ALA A 137 1.47 19.28 3.38
N HIS A 138 0.48 18.37 3.30
CA HIS A 138 0.08 17.72 2.04
C HIS A 138 -1.44 17.61 1.88
N PRO A 139 -2.08 18.55 1.14
CA PRO A 139 -3.50 18.47 0.82
C PRO A 139 -3.90 17.17 0.10
N GLN A 140 -2.99 16.59 -0.67
CA GLN A 140 -3.17 15.29 -1.35
C GLN A 140 -3.28 14.11 -0.36
N PHE A 141 -2.51 14.12 0.72
CA PHE A 141 -2.58 13.09 1.77
C PHE A 141 -3.92 13.16 2.50
N GLU A 142 -4.35 14.37 2.88
CA GLU A 142 -5.67 14.59 3.48
C GLU A 142 -6.80 14.19 2.53
N GLY A 143 -6.78 14.66 1.28
CA GLY A 143 -7.79 14.36 0.28
C GLY A 143 -7.95 12.86 0.06
N PHE A 144 -6.82 12.12 -0.01
CA PHE A 144 -6.82 10.68 -0.09
C PHE A 144 -7.49 10.02 1.12
N LEU A 145 -7.11 10.39 2.35
CA LEU A 145 -7.70 9.84 3.57
C LEU A 145 -9.21 10.12 3.67
N ARG A 146 -9.66 11.29 3.21
CA ARG A 146 -11.09 11.61 3.17
C ARG A 146 -11.85 10.71 2.19
N LEU A 147 -11.32 10.50 0.99
CA LEU A 147 -11.96 9.70 -0.06
C LEU A 147 -12.08 8.22 0.30
N VAL A 148 -11.05 7.65 0.92
CA VAL A 148 -11.04 6.23 1.34
C VAL A 148 -11.80 5.97 2.64
N GLY A 149 -12.35 7.02 3.27
CA GLY A 149 -13.22 6.91 4.43
C GLY A 149 -12.52 6.96 5.78
N ALA A 150 -11.26 7.41 5.85
CA ALA A 150 -10.49 7.48 7.09
C ALA A 150 -10.70 8.80 7.86
N ARG A 151 -11.37 9.79 7.26
CA ARG A 151 -11.73 11.06 7.94
C ARG A 151 -13.19 11.06 8.40
N PRO A 152 -13.54 11.80 9.48
CA PRO A 152 -14.93 11.94 9.93
C PRO A 152 -15.86 12.57 8.89
N ASP A 153 -15.37 13.51 8.09
CA ASP A 153 -16.10 14.21 7.02
C ASP A 153 -16.14 13.41 5.69
N ARG A 154 -15.95 12.09 5.77
CA ARG A 154 -15.98 11.19 4.61
C ARG A 154 -17.33 11.20 3.90
N LEU A 155 -17.29 11.15 2.58
CA LEU A 155 -18.48 10.99 1.73
C LEU A 155 -18.86 9.51 1.53
N SER A 156 -17.93 8.59 1.75
CA SER A 156 -18.10 7.15 1.57
C SER A 156 -17.28 6.39 2.60
N THR A 157 -17.63 5.13 2.84
CA THR A 157 -16.84 4.20 3.67
C THR A 157 -15.78 3.45 2.87
N HIS A 158 -15.77 3.63 1.55
CA HIS A 158 -14.81 3.02 0.65
C HIS A 158 -14.67 3.80 -0.66
N PHE A 159 -13.58 3.53 -1.37
CA PHE A 159 -13.31 4.08 -2.70
C PHE A 159 -12.99 2.93 -3.66
N THR A 160 -13.70 2.82 -4.78
CA THR A 160 -13.56 1.71 -5.73
C THR A 160 -13.26 2.24 -7.12
N ILE A 161 -12.21 1.71 -7.73
CA ILE A 161 -11.79 2.05 -9.09
C ILE A 161 -12.07 0.82 -9.96
N PRO A 162 -13.06 0.87 -10.88
CA PRO A 162 -13.42 -0.26 -11.71
C PRO A 162 -12.27 -0.60 -12.65
N LEU A 163 -11.95 -1.88 -12.77
CA LEU A 163 -10.91 -2.38 -13.67
C LEU A 163 -11.49 -3.50 -14.52
N LEU A 164 -11.05 -3.65 -15.78
CA LEU A 164 -11.44 -4.77 -16.61
C LEU A 164 -10.27 -5.76 -16.75
N LYS A 165 -10.56 -7.06 -16.69
CA LYS A 165 -9.56 -8.09 -16.98
C LYS A 165 -9.47 -8.31 -18.48
N PHE A 166 -8.26 -8.34 -19.00
CA PHE A 166 -8.04 -8.68 -20.40
C PHE A 166 -8.31 -10.16 -20.63
N ASP A 167 -9.32 -10.46 -21.44
CA ASP A 167 -9.62 -11.79 -21.96
C ASP A 167 -9.21 -11.88 -23.45
N ASN A 168 -8.32 -12.82 -23.78
CA ASN A 168 -7.87 -13.03 -25.17
C ASN A 168 -8.97 -13.56 -26.10
N ARG A 169 -10.07 -14.09 -25.55
CA ARG A 169 -11.20 -14.60 -26.33
C ARG A 169 -12.09 -13.48 -26.86
N THR A 170 -12.23 -12.40 -26.09
CA THR A 170 -13.11 -11.27 -26.43
C THR A 170 -12.35 -10.07 -26.95
N HIS A 171 -11.11 -9.84 -26.49
CA HIS A 171 -10.33 -8.67 -26.86
C HIS A 171 -9.23 -9.04 -27.86
N HIS A 172 -9.53 -8.84 -29.15
CA HIS A 172 -8.60 -9.14 -30.23
C HIS A 172 -7.56 -8.03 -30.45
N SER A 173 -7.89 -6.80 -30.04
CA SER A 173 -7.00 -5.64 -30.12
C SER A 173 -6.99 -4.79 -28.83
N HIS A 174 -6.05 -3.85 -28.75
CA HIS A 174 -6.01 -2.84 -27.71
C HIS A 174 -7.24 -1.90 -27.76
N GLN A 175 -7.76 -1.60 -28.94
CA GLN A 175 -8.90 -0.72 -29.09
C GLN A 175 -10.21 -1.37 -28.64
N ASP A 176 -10.38 -2.67 -28.91
CA ASP A 176 -11.53 -3.44 -28.43
C ASP A 176 -11.56 -3.42 -26.89
N PHE A 177 -10.43 -3.78 -26.26
CA PHE A 177 -10.30 -3.72 -24.80
C PHE A 177 -10.55 -2.32 -24.25
N LEU A 178 -10.05 -1.26 -24.90
CA LEU A 178 -10.23 0.11 -24.43
C LEU A 178 -11.69 0.55 -24.49
N GLY A 179 -12.43 0.14 -25.52
CA GLY A 179 -13.88 0.32 -25.61
C GLY A 179 -14.58 -0.32 -24.42
N ASP A 180 -14.42 -1.63 -24.26
CA ASP A 180 -15.06 -2.41 -23.20
C ASP A 180 -14.64 -1.91 -21.80
N PHE A 181 -13.38 -1.50 -21.62
CA PHE A 181 -12.88 -0.96 -20.35
C PHE A 181 -13.59 0.36 -19.99
N VAL A 182 -13.77 1.27 -20.96
CA VAL A 182 -14.48 2.53 -20.74
C VAL A 182 -15.96 2.27 -20.44
N ASP A 183 -16.62 1.45 -21.25
CA ASP A 183 -18.05 1.16 -21.07
C ASP A 183 -18.30 0.46 -19.71
N TYR A 184 -17.46 -0.50 -19.33
CA TYR A 184 -17.49 -1.11 -18.01
C TYR A 184 -17.33 -0.09 -16.86
N ALA A 185 -16.40 0.86 -17.00
CA ALA A 185 -16.17 1.88 -15.99
C ALA A 185 -17.36 2.87 -15.88
N VAL A 186 -18.00 3.21 -17.00
CA VAL A 186 -19.19 4.07 -17.07
C VAL A 186 -20.39 3.38 -16.42
N ASP A 187 -20.61 2.10 -16.72
CA ASP A 187 -21.67 1.31 -16.11
C ASP A 187 -21.47 1.21 -14.59
N ALA A 188 -20.25 0.92 -14.15
CA ALA A 188 -19.91 0.86 -12.74
C ALA A 188 -20.10 2.21 -12.02
N ALA A 189 -19.74 3.33 -12.65
CA ALA A 189 -19.94 4.67 -12.10
C ALA A 189 -21.44 5.03 -12.00
N THR A 190 -22.24 4.61 -12.98
CA THR A 190 -23.69 4.85 -13.01
C THR A 190 -24.43 4.09 -11.90
N GLN A 191 -23.92 2.91 -11.50
CA GLN A 191 -24.46 2.15 -10.36
C GLN A 191 -24.28 2.84 -9.00
N GLY A 192 -23.44 3.89 -8.90
CA GLY A 192 -23.36 4.77 -7.73
C GLY A 192 -22.65 4.20 -6.49
N SER A 193 -21.98 3.05 -6.58
CA SER A 193 -21.34 2.38 -5.43
C SER A 193 -19.84 2.62 -5.30
N LEU A 194 -19.24 3.47 -6.16
CA LEU A 194 -17.78 3.61 -6.26
C LEU A 194 -17.16 4.58 -5.24
N GLY A 195 -17.97 5.44 -4.60
CA GLY A 195 -17.46 6.56 -3.80
C GLY A 195 -17.06 7.78 -4.64
N TRP A 196 -17.32 7.75 -5.94
CA TRP A 196 -17.18 8.85 -6.90
C TRP A 196 -18.13 8.63 -8.08
N SER A 197 -18.38 9.68 -8.86
CA SER A 197 -19.15 9.61 -10.10
C SER A 197 -18.56 10.58 -11.12
N ALA A 198 -18.75 10.29 -12.41
CA ALA A 198 -18.43 11.18 -13.50
C ALA A 198 -19.30 10.85 -14.71
N ALA A 199 -19.50 11.85 -15.57
CA ALA A 199 -20.19 11.66 -16.85
C ALA A 199 -19.36 10.78 -17.79
N ARG A 200 -20.02 10.12 -18.75
CA ARG A 200 -19.39 9.23 -19.72
C ARG A 200 -18.24 9.92 -20.46
N GLU A 201 -18.46 11.18 -20.86
CA GLU A 201 -17.50 11.98 -21.62
C GLU A 201 -16.22 12.23 -20.83
N VAL A 202 -16.32 12.40 -19.51
CA VAL A 202 -15.16 12.60 -18.62
C VAL A 202 -14.34 11.32 -18.50
N ILE A 203 -15.01 10.17 -18.34
CA ILE A 203 -14.34 8.86 -18.24
C ILE A 203 -13.67 8.52 -19.58
N ASP A 204 -14.42 8.59 -20.67
CA ASP A 204 -13.94 8.26 -22.01
C ASP A 204 -12.76 9.15 -22.43
N HIS A 205 -12.93 10.48 -22.35
CA HIS A 205 -11.87 11.42 -22.71
C HIS A 205 -10.64 11.29 -21.80
N GLY A 206 -10.87 11.12 -20.49
CA GLY A 206 -9.80 10.98 -19.50
C GLY A 206 -8.94 9.74 -19.74
N VAL A 207 -9.59 8.59 -19.96
CA VAL A 207 -8.90 7.31 -20.19
C VAL A 207 -8.23 7.28 -21.56
N ARG A 208 -8.98 7.51 -22.65
CA ARG A 208 -8.42 7.48 -24.02
C ARG A 208 -7.34 8.54 -24.22
N GLY A 209 -7.54 9.75 -23.70
CA GLY A 209 -6.56 10.82 -23.80
C GLY A 209 -5.25 10.50 -23.07
N TYR A 210 -5.31 9.79 -21.93
CA TYR A 210 -4.10 9.35 -21.23
C TYR A 210 -3.36 8.24 -21.98
N VAL A 211 -4.09 7.22 -22.43
CA VAL A 211 -3.54 6.10 -23.20
C VAL A 211 -2.90 6.60 -24.50
N GLY A 212 -3.59 7.46 -25.27
CA GLY A 212 -3.07 8.02 -26.51
C GLY A 212 -1.78 8.82 -26.31
N ARG A 213 -1.66 9.62 -25.24
CA ARG A 213 -0.40 10.31 -24.90
C ARG A 213 0.72 9.33 -24.50
N ALA A 214 0.39 8.20 -23.88
CA ALA A 214 1.39 7.17 -23.56
C ALA A 214 1.89 6.46 -24.84
N GLU A 215 0.99 6.13 -25.76
CA GLU A 215 1.32 5.56 -27.07
C GLU A 215 2.19 6.51 -27.90
N GLN A 216 1.82 7.79 -27.98
CA GLN A 216 2.62 8.82 -28.67
C GLN A 216 4.04 8.92 -28.10
N ARG A 217 4.20 8.90 -26.76
CA ARG A 217 5.52 8.94 -26.12
C ARG A 217 6.35 7.69 -26.39
N LEU A 218 5.74 6.52 -26.54
CA LEU A 218 6.44 5.29 -26.90
C LEU A 218 6.83 5.26 -28.37
N SER A 219 5.91 5.69 -29.26
CA SER A 219 6.16 5.81 -30.69
C SER A 219 7.30 6.79 -30.99
N ALA A 220 7.35 7.94 -30.30
CA ALA A 220 8.46 8.89 -30.40
C ALA A 220 9.81 8.34 -29.92
N ARG A 221 9.81 7.18 -29.24
CA ARG A 221 11.01 6.44 -28.81
C ARG A 221 11.21 5.16 -29.62
N GLU A 222 10.47 4.98 -30.71
CA GLU A 222 10.50 3.80 -31.57
C GLU A 222 10.21 2.49 -30.80
N ARG A 223 9.30 2.56 -29.81
CA ARG A 223 8.90 1.41 -29.00
C ARG A 223 7.42 1.10 -29.19
N VAL A 224 7.11 -0.20 -29.25
CA VAL A 224 5.73 -0.70 -29.30
C VAL A 224 5.21 -0.90 -27.87
N MET A 225 3.97 -0.51 -27.63
CA MET A 225 3.30 -0.78 -26.36
C MET A 225 2.94 -2.27 -26.27
N SER A 226 3.51 -2.96 -25.30
CA SER A 226 3.11 -4.35 -25.02
C SER A 226 1.73 -4.38 -24.39
N ARG A 227 1.02 -5.51 -24.51
CA ARG A 227 -0.30 -5.71 -23.87
C ARG A 227 -0.28 -5.43 -22.37
N LYS A 228 0.74 -5.91 -21.66
CA LYS A 228 0.90 -5.66 -20.22
C LYS A 228 1.01 -4.17 -19.92
N LEU A 229 1.84 -3.45 -20.68
CA LEU A 229 2.01 -2.01 -20.51
C LEU A 229 0.73 -1.25 -20.84
N PHE A 230 -0.01 -1.69 -21.86
CA PHE A 230 -1.29 -1.12 -22.25
C PHE A 230 -2.35 -1.24 -21.15
N ILE A 231 -2.52 -2.45 -20.59
CA ILE A 231 -3.44 -2.68 -19.46
C ILE A 231 -3.05 -1.80 -18.27
N THR A 232 -1.78 -1.80 -17.86
CA THR A 232 -1.31 -0.93 -16.77
C THR A 232 -1.59 0.55 -17.07
N THR A 233 -1.40 1.00 -18.31
CA THR A 233 -1.70 2.39 -18.71
C THR A 233 -3.20 2.72 -18.58
N CYS A 234 -4.09 1.76 -18.88
CA CYS A 234 -5.53 1.93 -18.66
C CYS A 234 -5.86 2.04 -17.17
N GLU A 235 -5.24 1.19 -16.32
CA GLU A 235 -5.40 1.28 -14.87
C GLU A 235 -4.91 2.63 -14.32
N GLU A 236 -3.72 3.09 -14.74
CA GLU A 236 -3.18 4.41 -14.38
C GLU A 236 -4.13 5.55 -14.75
N ALA A 237 -4.70 5.48 -15.96
CA ALA A 237 -5.65 6.46 -16.46
C ALA A 237 -6.93 6.48 -15.63
N MET A 238 -7.48 5.30 -15.31
CA MET A 238 -8.70 5.17 -14.52
C MET A 238 -8.49 5.63 -13.08
N VAL A 239 -7.34 5.35 -12.48
CA VAL A 239 -6.97 5.89 -11.16
C VAL A 239 -7.01 7.41 -11.18
N ARG A 240 -6.37 8.03 -12.17
CA ARG A 240 -6.35 9.49 -12.29
C ARG A 240 -7.76 10.08 -12.49
N VAL A 241 -8.58 9.47 -13.35
CA VAL A 241 -9.96 9.92 -13.58
C VAL A 241 -10.78 9.82 -12.30
N ALA A 242 -10.77 8.67 -11.62
CA ALA A 242 -11.54 8.44 -10.40
C ALA A 242 -11.19 9.46 -9.30
N PHE A 243 -9.91 9.67 -9.04
CA PHE A 243 -9.44 10.62 -8.02
C PHE A 243 -9.76 12.08 -8.40
N SER A 244 -9.60 12.46 -9.68
CA SER A 244 -9.93 13.81 -10.15
C SER A 244 -11.44 14.08 -10.06
N ALA A 245 -12.27 13.11 -10.47
CA ALA A 245 -13.73 13.18 -10.36
C ALA A 245 -14.20 13.29 -8.90
N ALA A 246 -13.45 12.69 -7.97
CA ALA A 246 -13.68 12.79 -6.53
C ALA A 246 -13.09 14.08 -5.89
N GLY A 247 -12.55 15.00 -6.68
CA GLY A 247 -12.01 16.27 -6.19
C GLY A 247 -10.63 16.17 -5.52
N CYS A 248 -9.88 15.10 -5.76
CA CYS A 248 -8.51 14.92 -5.28
C CYS A 248 -7.57 14.65 -6.45
N ASN A 249 -6.96 15.69 -7.03
CA ASN A 249 -6.06 15.51 -8.16
C ASN A 249 -4.77 14.78 -7.72
N LEU A 250 -4.67 13.50 -8.05
CA LEU A 250 -3.51 12.65 -7.82
C LEU A 250 -2.99 12.09 -9.14
N ASP A 251 -1.68 12.19 -9.36
CA ASP A 251 -1.02 11.37 -10.36
C ASP A 251 -0.84 9.93 -9.83
N TYR A 252 -0.59 8.99 -10.74
CA TYR A 252 -0.48 7.56 -10.38
C TYR A 252 0.68 7.26 -9.41
N ILE A 253 1.80 7.98 -9.51
CA ILE A 253 2.95 7.80 -8.63
C ILE A 253 2.58 8.27 -7.22
N SER A 254 1.99 9.45 -7.10
CA SER A 254 1.50 10.00 -5.82
C SER A 254 0.48 9.06 -5.18
N HIS A 255 -0.46 8.51 -5.96
CA HIS A 255 -1.39 7.47 -5.50
C HIS A 255 -0.66 6.23 -4.97
N GLU A 256 0.31 5.68 -5.70
CA GLU A 256 1.05 4.48 -5.27
C GLU A 256 1.85 4.72 -3.99
N LEU A 257 2.39 5.92 -3.82
CA LEU A 257 3.10 6.33 -2.60
C LEU A 257 2.14 6.44 -1.42
N LEU A 258 1.03 7.18 -1.59
CA LEU A 258 0.00 7.33 -0.58
C LEU A 258 -0.53 5.98 -0.12
N ARG A 259 -0.88 5.10 -1.07
CA ARG A 259 -1.34 3.74 -0.80
C ARG A 259 -0.36 2.95 0.09
N ARG A 260 0.95 3.06 -0.14
CA ARG A 260 1.97 2.38 0.67
C ARG A 260 2.12 3.02 2.04
N TRP A 261 2.19 4.36 2.09
CA TRP A 261 2.35 5.11 3.32
C TRP A 261 1.17 4.89 4.27
N THR A 262 -0.06 5.05 3.78
CA THR A 262 -1.26 4.89 4.61
C THR A 262 -1.47 3.44 5.05
N ARG A 263 -1.06 2.46 4.24
CA ARG A 263 -1.00 1.05 4.66
C ARG A 263 0.02 0.83 5.76
N PHE A 264 1.24 1.33 5.60
CA PHE A 264 2.30 1.26 6.62
C PHE A 264 1.87 1.92 7.94
N LEU A 265 1.18 3.05 7.87
CA LEU A 265 0.67 3.79 9.03
C LEU A 265 -0.58 3.14 9.68
N GLY A 266 -1.11 2.07 9.08
CA GLY A 266 -2.32 1.38 9.54
C GLY A 266 -3.60 2.21 9.40
N LEU A 267 -3.65 3.13 8.42
CA LEU A 267 -4.77 4.05 8.21
C LEU A 267 -5.77 3.53 7.18
N THR A 268 -5.26 2.85 6.16
CA THR A 268 -6.07 2.36 5.04
C THR A 268 -5.52 1.05 4.54
N ASN A 269 -6.36 0.26 3.89
CA ASN A 269 -5.93 -0.90 3.14
C ASN A 269 -6.59 -0.92 1.76
N PHE A 270 -6.09 -1.78 0.88
CA PHE A 270 -6.58 -1.90 -0.48
C PHE A 270 -6.43 -3.33 -1.00
N SER A 271 -7.22 -3.68 -2.01
CA SER A 271 -7.07 -4.96 -2.69
C SER A 271 -7.70 -4.95 -4.09
N TYR A 272 -7.09 -5.68 -5.00
CA TYR A 272 -7.66 -6.05 -6.30
C TYR A 272 -8.59 -7.28 -6.21
N TYR A 273 -8.61 -7.94 -5.05
CA TYR A 273 -9.26 -9.24 -4.83
C TYR A 273 -10.40 -9.18 -3.82
N ALA A 274 -10.71 -7.99 -3.30
CA ALA A 274 -11.90 -7.82 -2.47
C ALA A 274 -13.16 -8.15 -3.31
N PRO A 275 -14.21 -8.73 -2.71
CA PRO A 275 -15.37 -9.28 -3.43
C PRO A 275 -16.07 -8.30 -4.38
N GLY A 276 -16.66 -8.85 -5.44
CA GLY A 276 -17.41 -8.11 -6.46
C GLY A 276 -16.72 -8.11 -7.83
N PRO A 277 -17.23 -7.30 -8.78
CA PRO A 277 -16.62 -7.14 -10.10
C PRO A 277 -15.14 -6.72 -10.02
N PRO A 278 -14.32 -6.97 -11.06
CA PRO A 278 -12.90 -6.61 -11.01
C PRO A 278 -12.73 -5.09 -10.78
N ALA A 279 -11.98 -4.74 -9.73
CA ALA A 279 -11.76 -3.37 -9.32
C ALA A 279 -10.58 -3.29 -8.34
N LEU A 280 -9.99 -2.11 -8.22
CA LEU A 280 -9.11 -1.75 -7.11
C LEU A 280 -9.94 -1.06 -6.03
N ARG A 281 -10.04 -1.70 -4.86
CA ARG A 281 -10.87 -1.24 -3.74
C ARG A 281 -9.99 -0.73 -2.61
N PHE A 282 -10.35 0.41 -2.03
CA PHE A 282 -9.74 1.01 -0.84
C PHE A 282 -10.76 1.12 0.28
N TRP A 283 -10.28 0.94 1.51
CA TRP A 283 -11.07 1.17 2.71
C TRP A 283 -10.18 1.69 3.83
N ALA A 284 -10.79 2.43 4.74
CA ALA A 284 -10.15 2.85 5.96
C ALA A 284 -10.00 1.67 6.93
N THR A 285 -8.86 1.61 7.61
CA THR A 285 -8.60 0.72 8.76
C THR A 285 -8.46 1.51 10.06
N SER A 286 -8.68 2.82 9.98
CA SER A 286 -8.69 3.72 11.10
C SER A 286 -9.64 4.89 10.85
N GLU A 287 -9.88 5.64 11.91
CA GLU A 287 -10.50 6.95 11.88
C GLU A 287 -9.48 7.98 12.37
N VAL A 288 -9.26 9.02 11.59
CA VAL A 288 -8.26 10.07 11.83
C VAL A 288 -8.97 11.42 11.94
N SER A 289 -8.98 12.02 13.12
CA SER A 289 -9.52 13.36 13.37
C SER A 289 -8.39 14.34 13.73
N GLY A 290 -8.67 15.64 13.64
CA GLY A 290 -7.65 16.68 13.86
C GLY A 290 -6.59 16.76 12.76
N ARG A 291 -5.56 17.58 12.99
CA ARG A 291 -4.34 17.76 12.20
C ARG A 291 -3.21 18.27 13.11
N GLY A 292 -1.98 18.32 12.61
CA GLY A 292 -0.83 18.84 13.38
C GLY A 292 -0.61 18.10 14.70
N GLY A 293 -0.37 18.85 15.77
CA GLY A 293 -0.21 18.29 17.12
C GLY A 293 -1.49 17.68 17.72
N ASP A 294 -2.66 18.04 17.20
CA ASP A 294 -3.98 17.64 17.76
C ASP A 294 -4.58 16.41 17.06
N VAL A 295 -3.77 15.68 16.29
CA VAL A 295 -4.25 14.51 15.56
C VAL A 295 -4.62 13.37 16.50
N THR A 296 -5.81 12.82 16.33
CA THR A 296 -6.30 11.65 17.06
C THR A 296 -6.59 10.52 16.09
N ILE A 297 -6.12 9.31 16.40
CA ILE A 297 -6.20 8.16 15.50
C ILE A 297 -6.78 6.97 16.24
N ARG A 298 -7.93 6.48 15.79
CA ARG A 298 -8.54 5.23 16.27
C ARG A 298 -8.38 4.14 15.21
N ARG A 299 -7.49 3.17 15.45
CA ARG A 299 -7.22 2.07 14.52
C ARG A 299 -8.07 0.84 14.86
N SER A 300 -8.54 0.12 13.84
CA SER A 300 -9.22 -1.17 13.99
C SER A 300 -8.20 -2.30 14.13
N VAL A 301 -7.61 -2.45 15.32
CA VAL A 301 -6.50 -3.38 15.60
C VAL A 301 -6.70 -4.14 16.91
N GLY A 302 -5.94 -5.22 17.09
CA GLY A 302 -5.88 -5.95 18.36
C GLY A 302 -6.94 -7.05 18.49
N ARG A 303 -7.14 -7.55 19.71
CA ARG A 303 -7.92 -8.77 19.97
C ARG A 303 -9.35 -8.70 19.46
N GLU A 304 -10.02 -7.57 19.64
CA GLU A 304 -11.41 -7.36 19.18
C GLU A 304 -11.51 -7.45 17.65
N ALA A 305 -10.66 -6.72 16.93
CA ALA A 305 -10.62 -6.76 15.46
C ALA A 305 -10.32 -8.17 14.93
N ARG A 306 -9.40 -8.90 15.58
CA ARG A 306 -9.05 -10.28 15.22
C ARG A 306 -10.19 -11.27 15.48
N GLN A 307 -10.88 -11.11 16.62
CA GLN A 307 -12.05 -11.91 16.95
C GLN A 307 -13.16 -11.71 15.92
N ALA A 308 -13.49 -10.45 15.58
CA ALA A 308 -14.49 -10.14 14.55
C ALA A 308 -14.11 -10.71 13.17
N ALA A 309 -12.81 -10.72 12.83
CA ALA A 309 -12.32 -11.37 11.61
C ALA A 309 -12.57 -12.88 11.62
N LEU A 310 -12.28 -13.57 12.73
CA LEU A 310 -12.50 -15.00 12.90
C LEU A 310 -13.99 -15.37 12.91
N GLU A 311 -14.83 -14.58 13.56
CA GLU A 311 -16.29 -14.80 13.59
C GLU A 311 -16.92 -14.69 12.19
N ALA A 312 -16.45 -13.75 11.36
CA ALA A 312 -16.94 -13.60 10.00
C ALA A 312 -16.34 -14.61 9.00
N LEU A 313 -15.22 -15.25 9.36
CA LEU A 313 -14.44 -16.09 8.45
C LEU A 313 -15.26 -17.25 7.84
N PRO A 314 -16.03 -18.06 8.60
CA PRO A 314 -16.79 -19.17 8.01
C PRO A 314 -17.83 -18.71 7.00
N GLN A 315 -18.57 -17.63 7.32
CA GLN A 315 -19.63 -17.11 6.44
C GLN A 315 -19.08 -16.48 5.16
N ILE A 316 -17.89 -15.87 5.23
CA ILE A 316 -17.23 -15.33 4.04
C ILE A 316 -16.61 -16.46 3.21
N TRP A 317 -15.99 -17.45 3.86
CA TRP A 317 -15.44 -18.63 3.18
C TRP A 317 -16.53 -19.39 2.41
N LEU A 318 -17.69 -19.65 3.03
CA LEU A 318 -18.83 -20.31 2.39
C LEU A 318 -19.32 -19.54 1.15
N ARG A 319 -19.47 -18.21 1.26
CA ARG A 319 -19.88 -17.36 0.13
C ARG A 319 -18.88 -17.35 -1.02
N GLN A 320 -17.58 -17.47 -0.73
CA GLN A 320 -16.52 -17.43 -1.74
C GLN A 320 -16.28 -18.77 -2.42
N ARG A 321 -16.61 -19.89 -1.75
CA ARG A 321 -16.47 -21.25 -2.30
C ARG A 321 -17.43 -21.53 -3.46
N GLY A 322 -18.57 -20.85 -3.51
CA GLY A 322 -19.63 -21.10 -4.51
C GLY A 322 -20.22 -22.51 -4.41
N ASP A 323 -21.10 -22.86 -5.36
CA ASP A 323 -21.76 -24.19 -5.41
C ASP A 323 -20.88 -25.30 -6.02
N ALA A 324 -19.67 -24.97 -6.50
CA ALA A 324 -18.79 -25.95 -7.13
C ALA A 324 -18.16 -26.86 -6.06
N ALA A 325 -18.54 -28.14 -6.09
CA ALA A 325 -18.02 -29.19 -5.21
C ALA A 325 -16.48 -29.39 -5.27
N SER A 326 -15.78 -28.77 -6.24
CA SER A 326 -14.36 -29.00 -6.52
C SER A 326 -13.38 -28.20 -5.65
N ASP A 327 -13.75 -27.04 -5.11
CA ASP A 327 -12.78 -26.18 -4.42
C ASP A 327 -12.89 -26.36 -2.90
N MET A 328 -12.28 -27.42 -2.36
CA MET A 328 -12.12 -27.59 -0.90
C MET A 328 -11.25 -26.50 -0.26
N TYR A 329 -10.51 -25.74 -1.06
CA TYR A 329 -9.55 -24.73 -0.62
C TYR A 329 -9.78 -23.42 -1.36
N LEU A 330 -9.56 -22.29 -0.66
CA LEU A 330 -9.55 -20.97 -1.26
C LEU A 330 -8.14 -20.37 -1.21
N PRO A 331 -7.74 -19.55 -2.20
CA PRO A 331 -6.51 -18.78 -2.09
C PRO A 331 -6.55 -17.83 -0.89
N VAL A 332 -5.52 -17.87 -0.04
CA VAL A 332 -5.44 -17.07 1.21
C VAL A 332 -5.65 -15.60 0.92
N TRP A 333 -4.99 -15.05 -0.11
CA TRP A 333 -5.08 -13.63 -0.44
C TRP A 333 -6.49 -13.18 -0.85
N ARG A 334 -7.30 -14.07 -1.45
CA ARG A 334 -8.70 -13.76 -1.79
C ARG A 334 -9.57 -13.75 -0.54
N LEU A 335 -9.44 -14.78 0.31
CA LEU A 335 -10.21 -14.86 1.54
C LEU A 335 -9.87 -13.71 2.49
N ARG A 336 -8.57 -13.42 2.65
CA ARG A 336 -8.07 -12.25 3.39
C ARG A 336 -8.68 -10.96 2.86
N ALA A 337 -8.60 -10.72 1.55
CA ALA A 337 -9.17 -9.51 0.96
C ALA A 337 -10.67 -9.38 1.25
N ALA A 338 -11.42 -10.49 1.23
CA ALA A 338 -12.85 -10.50 1.55
C ALA A 338 -13.14 -10.20 3.02
N VAL A 339 -12.41 -10.82 3.94
CA VAL A 339 -12.56 -10.59 5.38
C VAL A 339 -12.13 -9.16 5.75
N CYS A 340 -10.96 -8.72 5.29
CA CYS A 340 -10.45 -7.37 5.56
C CYS A 340 -11.36 -6.29 4.98
N TRP A 341 -11.89 -6.50 3.77
CA TRP A 341 -12.88 -5.60 3.17
C TRP A 341 -14.15 -5.51 4.00
N HIS A 342 -14.68 -6.65 4.46
CA HIS A 342 -15.91 -6.72 5.23
C HIS A 342 -15.76 -6.09 6.62
N GLN A 343 -14.66 -6.40 7.31
CA GLN A 343 -14.39 -5.95 8.68
C GLN A 343 -13.68 -4.60 8.77
N ARG A 344 -13.27 -4.02 7.64
CA ARG A 344 -12.51 -2.76 7.59
C ARG A 344 -11.22 -2.82 8.42
N ILE A 345 -10.49 -3.92 8.31
CA ILE A 345 -9.21 -4.16 9.00
C ILE A 345 -8.06 -4.28 8.00
N SER A 346 -6.82 -4.27 8.51
CA SER A 346 -5.62 -4.48 7.72
C SER A 346 -5.38 -5.97 7.41
N ASP A 347 -4.52 -6.24 6.43
CA ASP A 347 -4.06 -7.60 6.13
C ASP A 347 -3.30 -8.21 7.34
N ASP A 348 -2.53 -7.40 8.06
CA ASP A 348 -1.72 -7.86 9.20
C ASP A 348 -2.60 -8.32 10.38
N GLU A 349 -3.75 -7.67 10.61
CA GLU A 349 -4.70 -8.10 11.65
C GLU A 349 -5.38 -9.43 11.28
N PHE A 350 -5.72 -9.63 10.00
CA PHE A 350 -6.21 -10.92 9.53
C PHE A 350 -5.14 -12.02 9.69
N ASP A 351 -3.92 -11.76 9.22
CA ASP A 351 -2.82 -12.73 9.32
C ASP A 351 -2.54 -13.07 10.79
N ALA A 352 -2.54 -12.08 11.70
CA ALA A 352 -2.40 -12.30 13.13
C ALA A 352 -3.56 -13.10 13.74
N ALA A 353 -4.80 -12.89 13.29
CA ALA A 353 -5.97 -13.65 13.72
C ALA A 353 -5.87 -15.13 13.33
N ILE A 354 -5.51 -15.41 12.07
CA ILE A 354 -5.33 -16.78 11.58
C ILE A 354 -4.19 -17.50 12.33
N LEU A 355 -3.04 -16.84 12.48
CA LEU A 355 -1.91 -17.41 13.20
C LEU A 355 -2.25 -17.64 14.68
N GLY A 356 -3.02 -16.75 15.31
CA GLY A 356 -3.49 -16.95 16.67
C GLY A 356 -4.48 -18.10 16.81
N ALA A 357 -5.41 -18.26 15.87
CA ALA A 357 -6.33 -19.40 15.85
C ALA A 357 -5.57 -20.74 15.73
N LEU A 358 -4.52 -20.80 14.90
CA LEU A 358 -3.67 -21.99 14.77
C LEU A 358 -2.86 -22.32 16.04
N ARG A 359 -2.53 -21.30 16.84
CA ARG A 359 -1.88 -21.48 18.15
C ARG A 359 -2.86 -21.83 19.29
N GLY A 360 -4.17 -21.72 19.05
CA GLY A 360 -5.19 -21.92 20.07
C GLY A 360 -5.47 -20.67 20.93
N ASP A 361 -5.05 -19.48 20.50
CA ASP A 361 -5.26 -18.21 21.24
C ASP A 361 -6.75 -17.81 21.32
N TYR A 362 -7.60 -18.43 20.49
CA TYR A 362 -9.05 -18.18 20.37
C TYR A 362 -9.83 -19.50 20.57
N PRO A 363 -10.17 -19.87 21.81
CA PRO A 363 -10.95 -21.07 22.07
C PRO A 363 -12.40 -20.90 21.61
N GLY A 364 -13.07 -22.00 21.26
CA GLY A 364 -14.51 -22.01 21.00
C GLY A 364 -14.97 -21.41 19.66
N LEU A 365 -14.08 -21.30 18.66
CA LEU A 365 -14.43 -20.75 17.35
C LEU A 365 -15.53 -21.52 16.59
N GLY A 366 -15.80 -22.77 16.94
CA GLY A 366 -16.78 -23.61 16.23
C GLY A 366 -16.31 -24.08 14.84
N PHE A 367 -15.05 -23.81 14.49
CA PHE A 367 -14.40 -24.27 13.26
C PHE A 367 -12.89 -24.46 13.47
N ARG A 368 -12.25 -25.15 12.53
CA ARG A 368 -10.80 -25.31 12.41
C ARG A 368 -10.30 -24.66 11.13
N VAL A 369 -9.12 -24.07 11.21
CA VAL A 369 -8.40 -23.51 10.05
C VAL A 369 -7.33 -24.50 9.61
N HIS A 370 -7.36 -24.86 8.34
CA HIS A 370 -6.34 -25.66 7.68
C HIS A 370 -5.62 -24.81 6.65
N LEU A 371 -4.29 -24.70 6.76
CA LEU A 371 -3.44 -24.02 5.79
C LEU A 371 -2.58 -25.03 5.03
N ASP A 372 -2.38 -24.77 3.74
CA ASP A 372 -1.51 -25.59 2.90
C ASP A 372 -0.60 -24.70 2.03
N GLN A 373 0.60 -25.22 1.77
CA GLN A 373 1.59 -24.65 0.85
C GLN A 373 1.30 -25.01 -0.60
N ALA A 374 0.34 -25.92 -0.84
CA ALA A 374 -0.02 -26.46 -2.14
C ALA A 374 -0.05 -25.41 -3.27
N THR A 375 0.33 -25.87 -4.45
CA THR A 375 0.65 -25.14 -5.69
C THR A 375 -0.57 -24.55 -6.40
N HIS A 376 -1.46 -23.88 -5.67
CA HIS A 376 -2.53 -23.05 -6.26
C HIS A 376 -1.94 -21.74 -6.80
N GLY A 377 -1.03 -21.85 -7.78
CA GLY A 377 -0.31 -20.72 -8.37
C GLY A 377 0.57 -19.95 -7.37
N ALA A 378 1.49 -19.16 -7.88
CA ALA A 378 2.21 -18.21 -7.03
C ALA A 378 1.22 -17.16 -6.49
N THR A 379 1.36 -16.77 -5.22
CA THR A 379 0.70 -15.58 -4.68
C THR A 379 0.94 -14.40 -5.65
N PRO A 380 -0.10 -13.68 -6.09
CA PRO A 380 0.09 -12.58 -7.03
C PRO A 380 1.07 -11.53 -6.48
N PRO A 381 1.93 -10.94 -7.32
CA PRO A 381 2.92 -9.94 -6.87
C PRO A 381 2.31 -8.72 -6.17
N SER A 382 1.02 -8.46 -6.38
CA SER A 382 0.26 -7.38 -5.73
C SER A 382 -0.21 -7.71 -4.31
N THR A 383 0.09 -8.90 -3.79
CA THR A 383 -0.35 -9.38 -2.47
C THR A 383 0.79 -10.00 -1.69
N ARG A 384 0.79 -9.77 -0.38
CA ARG A 384 1.76 -10.39 0.54
C ARG A 384 1.36 -11.86 0.82
N PRO A 385 2.25 -12.85 0.75
CA PRO A 385 1.91 -14.20 1.17
C PRO A 385 1.62 -14.27 2.69
N LEU A 386 0.84 -15.25 3.12
CA LEU A 386 0.73 -15.57 4.55
C LEU A 386 1.96 -16.36 4.95
N VAL A 387 2.74 -15.80 5.86
CA VAL A 387 4.02 -16.38 6.29
C VAL A 387 3.97 -16.75 7.76
N MET A 388 4.41 -17.97 8.09
CA MET A 388 4.59 -18.41 9.47
C MET A 388 6.05 -18.75 9.72
N SER A 389 6.63 -18.13 10.74
CA SER A 389 7.98 -18.45 11.21
C SER A 389 8.00 -19.88 11.77
N ALA A 390 8.80 -20.75 11.16
CA ALA A 390 9.04 -22.10 11.71
C ALA A 390 10.18 -22.06 12.73
N GLN A 391 10.12 -22.91 13.77
CA GLN A 391 11.17 -23.03 14.79
C GLN A 391 12.55 -23.47 14.23
N GLY A 392 12.63 -23.88 12.95
CA GLY A 392 13.86 -24.28 12.25
C GLY A 392 14.41 -23.27 11.22
N GLY A 393 13.97 -22.00 11.26
CA GLY A 393 14.62 -20.90 10.54
C GLY A 393 14.07 -20.57 9.14
N MET A 394 13.53 -21.54 8.39
CA MET A 394 12.89 -21.23 7.10
C MET A 394 11.41 -20.86 7.27
N PRO A 395 10.98 -19.66 6.82
CA PRO A 395 9.58 -19.27 6.86
C PRO A 395 8.73 -20.20 5.98
N ARG A 396 7.57 -20.62 6.49
CA ARG A 396 6.58 -21.36 5.69
C ARG A 396 5.61 -20.38 5.04
N VAL A 397 5.43 -20.51 3.73
CA VAL A 397 4.51 -19.70 2.93
C VAL A 397 3.25 -20.50 2.64
N PHE A 398 2.10 -19.98 3.05
CA PHE A 398 0.80 -20.62 2.81
C PHE A 398 0.03 -19.88 1.70
N ASN A 399 -0.41 -20.65 0.70
CA ASN A 399 -1.11 -20.11 -0.47
C ASN A 399 -2.61 -20.36 -0.40
N ILE A 400 -3.04 -21.42 0.29
CA ILE A 400 -4.46 -21.80 0.39
C ILE A 400 -4.90 -22.06 1.83
N ILE A 401 -6.20 -21.87 2.04
CA ILE A 401 -6.88 -21.99 3.32
C ILE A 401 -8.21 -22.73 3.16
N ARG A 402 -8.50 -23.59 4.13
CA ARG A 402 -9.77 -24.29 4.31
C ARG A 402 -10.28 -24.03 5.72
N VAL A 403 -11.60 -23.90 5.85
CA VAL A 403 -12.29 -23.64 7.11
C VAL A 403 -13.32 -24.73 7.32
N ASP A 404 -13.13 -25.56 8.33
CA ASP A 404 -13.97 -26.74 8.60
C ASP A 404 -14.77 -26.53 9.89
N PRO A 405 -16.11 -26.64 9.88
CA PRO A 405 -16.89 -26.64 11.11
C PRO A 405 -16.42 -27.75 12.06
N THR A 406 -16.28 -27.47 13.35
CA THR A 406 -16.08 -28.53 14.35
C THR A 406 -17.42 -29.24 14.54
N HIS A 407 -17.61 -30.39 13.89
CA HIS A 407 -18.75 -31.25 14.19
C HIS A 407 -18.68 -31.67 15.67
N GLN A 408 -19.70 -31.32 16.46
CA GLN A 408 -19.82 -31.68 17.89
C GLN A 408 -20.04 -33.20 18.12
N ASN A 409 -19.91 -34.06 17.09
CA ASN A 409 -20.42 -35.43 17.13
C ASN A 409 -19.37 -36.53 17.37
N GLU A 410 -18.12 -36.22 17.68
CA GLU A 410 -17.11 -37.26 17.93
C GLU A 410 -16.76 -37.50 19.43
N GLU A 411 -17.35 -36.76 20.36
CA GLU A 411 -17.14 -36.99 21.81
C GLU A 411 -18.22 -37.85 22.49
N ALA A 412 -19.12 -38.49 21.73
CA ALA A 412 -20.14 -39.39 22.29
C ALA A 412 -19.77 -40.88 22.25
N HIS A 413 -18.56 -41.25 21.80
CA HIS A 413 -18.06 -42.63 21.81
C HIS A 413 -16.69 -42.70 22.52
N ASN A 414 -16.72 -42.57 23.84
CA ASN A 414 -15.76 -43.20 24.75
C ASN A 414 -16.48 -43.62 26.03
#